data_AF-A0AAX4P2A4-F1
#
_entry.id   AF-A0AAX4P2A4-F1
#
_cell.length_a   1.000
_cell.length_b   1.000
_cell.length_c   1.000
_cell.angle_alpha   90.00
_cell.angle_beta   90.00
_cell.angle_gamma   90.00
#
_symmetry.space_group_name_H-M   'P 1'
#
loop_
_entity.id
_entity.type
_entity.pdbx_description
1 polymer ?
#
loop_
_entity_poly.entity_id
_entity_poly.type
_entity_poly.pdbx_seq_one_letter_code
_entity_poly.pdbx_strand_id
1 'polypeptide(L)'
;MADAVRNVMESMVPELDALHERGLFTKQELQVVVKRRTACEYAIRRPGGKTTAADFIRYVEYEGKLEELRKLRMKTPRALEAAKNDKIRRRTKGRAEFCIVRRMHFIFTRAINKFSGDVRVWKAYFEFCKKQGGSKTFSRALTKALQLHPTKPGMWIEAASWELNGHKNEGAARALLQQGLRICKDSPALWYEYFKFELLMARRMQLRKEVVQLGEGEPGLKYSAKVASGAVARVVMNKALEALGQEKDVFANLLKAVGEFDKDAFADLEEEIVALFVSFKKRRSAA
;
A
#
# COMPACT_ATOMS: atom_id res chain seq x y z
N MET A 1 -34.42 -6.13 -2.02
CA MET A 1 -33.43 -5.41 -1.16
C MET A 1 -33.34 -6.04 0.22
N ALA A 2 -34.47 -6.25 0.90
CA ALA A 2 -34.53 -6.90 2.21
C ALA A 2 -33.93 -8.32 2.20
N ASP A 3 -34.26 -9.16 1.21
CA ASP A 3 -33.75 -10.54 1.14
C ASP A 3 -32.23 -10.60 1.00
N ALA A 4 -31.65 -9.70 0.20
CA ALA A 4 -30.19 -9.62 0.05
C ALA A 4 -29.48 -9.13 1.31
N VAL A 5 -30.12 -8.27 2.11
CA VAL A 5 -29.60 -7.88 3.44
C VAL A 5 -29.73 -9.06 4.41
N ARG A 6 -30.88 -9.73 4.42
CA ARG A 6 -31.14 -10.91 5.25
C ARG A 6 -30.11 -12.01 5.00
N ASN A 7 -29.84 -12.36 3.75
CA ASN A 7 -28.83 -13.38 3.41
C ASN A 7 -27.43 -13.01 3.91
N VAL A 8 -27.05 -11.73 3.84
CA VAL A 8 -25.76 -11.26 4.36
C VAL A 8 -25.71 -11.31 5.89
N MET A 9 -26.82 -10.99 6.56
CA MET A 9 -26.93 -11.07 8.01
C MET A 9 -26.92 -12.52 8.51
N GLU A 10 -27.61 -13.43 7.83
CA GLU A 10 -27.60 -14.88 8.13
C GLU A 10 -26.19 -15.45 7.99
N SER A 11 -25.43 -14.98 6.99
CA SER A 11 -24.01 -15.31 6.82
C SER A 11 -23.12 -14.91 8.02
N MET A 12 -23.55 -13.98 8.87
CA MET A 12 -22.78 -13.50 10.04
C MET A 12 -23.05 -14.33 11.29
N VAL A 13 -24.13 -15.12 11.35
CA VAL A 13 -24.55 -15.82 12.57
C VAL A 13 -23.46 -16.73 13.12
N PRO A 14 -22.80 -17.59 12.32
CA PRO A 14 -21.73 -18.46 12.83
C PRO A 14 -20.51 -17.70 13.36
N GLU A 15 -20.28 -16.47 12.88
CA GLU A 15 -19.19 -15.60 13.33
C GLU A 15 -19.51 -14.99 14.70
N LEU A 16 -20.76 -14.52 14.88
CA LEU A 16 -21.24 -13.94 16.13
C LEU A 16 -21.34 -14.99 17.24
N ASP A 17 -21.79 -16.20 16.91
CA ASP A 17 -21.83 -17.33 17.84
C ASP A 17 -20.42 -17.69 18.32
N ALA A 18 -19.43 -17.73 17.42
CA ALA A 18 -18.05 -17.98 17.79
C ALA A 18 -17.45 -16.89 18.71
N LEU A 19 -17.83 -15.62 18.51
CA LEU A 19 -17.44 -14.52 19.39
C LEU A 19 -18.09 -14.64 20.79
N HIS A 20 -19.33 -15.12 20.84
CA HIS A 20 -20.04 -15.37 22.10
C HIS A 20 -19.45 -16.56 22.86
N GLU A 21 -19.22 -17.69 22.18
CA GLU A 21 -18.64 -18.91 22.77
C GLU A 21 -17.24 -18.67 23.33
N ARG A 22 -16.46 -17.78 22.71
CA ARG A 22 -15.15 -17.33 23.23
C ARG A 22 -15.24 -16.33 24.38
N GLY A 23 -16.44 -15.96 24.82
CA GLY A 23 -16.65 -15.00 25.90
C GLY A 23 -16.17 -13.58 25.56
N LEU A 24 -15.96 -13.26 24.28
CA LEU A 24 -15.49 -11.94 23.84
C LEU A 24 -16.63 -10.91 23.88
N PHE A 25 -17.87 -11.36 23.67
CA PHE A 25 -19.05 -10.51 23.68
C PHE A 25 -20.23 -11.19 24.40
N THR A 26 -21.06 -10.39 25.06
CA THR A 26 -22.33 -10.85 25.61
C THR A 26 -23.42 -10.88 24.53
N LYS A 27 -24.52 -11.61 24.77
CA LYS A 27 -25.65 -11.63 23.83
C LYS A 27 -26.26 -10.24 23.62
N GLN A 28 -26.34 -9.43 24.67
CA GLN A 28 -26.86 -8.05 24.59
C GLN A 28 -25.97 -7.15 23.72
N GLU A 29 -24.65 -7.25 23.88
CA GLU A 29 -23.71 -6.50 23.04
C GLU A 29 -23.80 -6.94 21.57
N LEU A 30 -23.92 -8.25 21.32
CA LEU A 30 -24.06 -8.78 19.96
C LEU A 30 -25.37 -8.34 19.30
N GLN A 31 -26.46 -8.18 20.05
CA GLN A 31 -27.70 -7.60 19.51
C GLN A 31 -27.48 -6.16 19.02
N VAL A 32 -26.71 -5.36 19.75
CA VAL A 32 -26.35 -3.99 19.31
C VAL A 32 -25.49 -4.04 18.05
N VAL A 33 -24.53 -4.96 17.97
CA VAL A 33 -23.70 -5.17 16.77
C VAL A 33 -24.56 -5.57 15.57
N VAL A 34 -25.49 -6.51 15.74
CA VAL A 34 -26.42 -6.95 14.69
C VAL A 34 -27.28 -5.80 14.20
N LYS A 35 -27.86 -5.00 15.11
CA LYS A 35 -28.66 -3.82 14.76
C LYS A 35 -27.84 -2.81 13.94
N ARG A 36 -26.59 -2.55 14.36
CA ARG A 36 -25.71 -1.61 13.66
C ARG A 36 -25.28 -2.12 12.29
N ARG A 37 -24.88 -3.39 12.18
CA ARG A 37 -24.54 -4.04 10.90
C ARG A 37 -25.70 -4.03 9.93
N THR A 38 -26.92 -4.30 10.42
CA THR A 38 -28.15 -4.24 9.62
C THR A 38 -28.35 -2.85 9.04
N ALA A 39 -28.22 -1.80 9.86
CA ALA A 39 -28.32 -0.42 9.39
C ALA A 39 -27.26 -0.06 8.32
N CYS A 40 -26.02 -0.52 8.51
CA CYS A 40 -24.96 -0.34 7.53
C CYS A 40 -25.25 -1.08 6.22
N GLU A 41 -25.76 -2.33 6.27
CA GLU A 41 -26.13 -3.11 5.08
C GLU A 41 -27.26 -2.47 4.28
N TYR A 42 -28.27 -1.90 4.97
CA TYR A 42 -29.29 -1.10 4.31
C TYR A 42 -28.73 0.17 3.69
N ALA A 43 -27.80 0.87 4.37
CA ALA A 43 -27.17 2.08 3.87
C ALA A 43 -26.38 1.84 2.56
N ILE A 44 -25.60 0.77 2.47
CA ILE A 44 -24.81 0.46 1.27
C ILE A 44 -25.64 -0.15 0.11
N ARG A 45 -26.89 -0.53 0.37
CA ARG A 45 -27.82 -1.08 -0.63
C ARG A 45 -28.96 -0.12 -1.01
N ARG A 46 -28.89 1.16 -0.61
CA ARG A 46 -29.90 2.17 -0.96
C ARG A 46 -30.19 2.17 -2.48
N PRO A 47 -31.46 2.09 -2.91
CA PRO A 47 -31.84 2.14 -4.33
C PRO A 47 -31.51 3.49 -4.97
N GLY A 48 -31.46 3.51 -6.32
CA GLY A 48 -31.42 4.75 -7.10
C GLY A 48 -30.10 5.52 -7.02
N GLY A 49 -28.95 4.83 -6.93
CA GLY A 49 -27.63 5.48 -6.99
C GLY A 49 -27.23 6.28 -5.73
N LYS A 50 -28.08 6.33 -4.70
CA LYS A 50 -27.83 7.05 -3.43
C LYS A 50 -26.77 6.40 -2.53
N THR A 51 -26.15 5.31 -2.98
CA THR A 51 -25.02 4.71 -2.28
C THR A 51 -23.76 5.50 -2.62
N THR A 52 -23.00 5.90 -1.61
CA THR A 52 -21.73 6.60 -1.77
C THR A 52 -20.56 5.72 -1.34
N ALA A 53 -19.36 5.99 -1.86
CA ALA A 53 -18.13 5.36 -1.36
C ALA A 53 -17.96 5.57 0.15
N ALA A 54 -18.36 6.74 0.67
CA ALA A 54 -18.32 7.07 2.09
C ALA A 54 -19.20 6.15 2.96
N ASP A 55 -20.29 5.58 2.44
CA ASP A 55 -21.08 4.60 3.20
C ASP A 55 -20.29 3.32 3.48
N PHE A 56 -19.50 2.86 2.49
CA PHE A 56 -18.62 1.72 2.66
C PHE A 56 -17.49 2.03 3.63
N ILE A 57 -16.86 3.20 3.52
CA ILE A 57 -15.80 3.62 4.43
C ILE A 57 -16.30 3.71 5.88
N ARG A 58 -17.44 4.36 6.12
CA ARG A 58 -18.06 4.39 7.46
C ARG A 58 -18.36 3.01 8.02
N TYR A 59 -18.79 2.08 7.16
CA TYR A 59 -19.03 0.72 7.60
C TYR A 59 -17.72 0.00 7.99
N VAL A 60 -16.67 0.14 7.17
CA VAL A 60 -15.35 -0.40 7.49
C VAL A 60 -14.78 0.22 8.77
N GLU A 61 -14.91 1.53 8.97
CA GLU A 61 -14.45 2.21 10.20
C GLU A 61 -15.14 1.64 11.45
N TYR A 62 -16.45 1.39 11.37
CA TYR A 62 -17.19 0.74 12.44
C TYR A 62 -16.65 -0.68 12.73
N GLU A 63 -16.44 -1.50 11.70
CA GLU A 63 -15.86 -2.84 11.88
C GLU A 63 -14.40 -2.77 12.38
N GLY A 64 -13.64 -1.75 11.99
CA GLY A 64 -12.29 -1.52 12.49
C GLY A 64 -12.25 -1.26 14.00
N LYS A 65 -13.13 -0.39 14.50
CA LYS A 65 -13.30 -0.15 15.95
C LYS A 65 -13.75 -1.40 16.69
N LEU A 66 -14.63 -2.20 16.08
CA LEU A 66 -15.06 -3.47 16.66
C LEU A 66 -13.91 -4.50 16.74
N GLU A 67 -13.03 -4.53 15.73
CA GLU A 67 -11.83 -5.38 15.74
C GLU A 67 -10.82 -4.95 16.82
N GLU A 68 -10.61 -3.64 17.01
CA GLU A 68 -9.80 -3.12 18.12
C GLU A 68 -10.35 -3.56 19.47
N LEU A 69 -11.65 -3.40 19.68
CA LEU A 69 -12.33 -3.88 20.90
C LEU A 69 -12.17 -5.39 21.08
N ARG A 70 -12.33 -6.18 20.01
CA ARG A 70 -12.13 -7.63 20.05
C ARG A 70 -10.70 -7.98 20.46
N LYS A 71 -9.69 -7.32 19.89
CA LYS A 71 -8.26 -7.53 20.23
C LYS A 71 -7.97 -7.21 21.70
N LEU A 72 -8.54 -6.13 22.23
CA LEU A 72 -8.43 -5.78 23.66
C LEU A 72 -9.06 -6.87 24.53
N ARG A 73 -10.28 -7.31 24.20
CA ARG A 73 -11.02 -8.32 24.96
C ARG A 73 -10.39 -9.71 24.89
N MET A 74 -9.62 -10.01 23.86
CA MET A 74 -8.88 -11.27 23.74
C MET A 74 -7.86 -11.46 24.88
N LYS A 75 -7.41 -10.38 25.53
CA LYS A 75 -6.50 -10.41 26.68
C LYS A 75 -7.21 -10.55 28.04
N THR A 76 -8.54 -10.54 28.06
CA THR A 76 -9.29 -10.58 29.33
C THR A 76 -9.29 -12.00 29.94
N PRO A 77 -9.40 -12.12 31.27
CA PRO A 77 -9.45 -13.43 31.93
C PRO A 77 -10.56 -14.33 31.40
N ARG A 78 -11.74 -13.76 31.11
CA ARG A 78 -12.87 -14.51 30.53
C ARG A 78 -12.53 -15.14 29.19
N ALA A 79 -11.84 -14.41 28.31
CA ALA A 79 -11.44 -14.92 27.00
C ALA A 79 -10.32 -15.97 27.13
N LEU A 80 -9.42 -15.80 28.09
CA LEU A 80 -8.35 -16.77 28.39
C LEU A 80 -8.91 -18.07 28.95
N GLU A 81 -9.86 -18.02 29.88
CA GLU A 81 -10.56 -19.20 30.40
C GLU A 81 -11.32 -19.95 29.31
N ALA A 82 -12.05 -19.22 28.46
CA ALA A 82 -12.73 -19.83 27.30
C ALA A 82 -11.73 -20.47 26.32
N ALA A 83 -10.52 -19.92 26.18
CA ALA A 83 -9.46 -20.46 25.34
C ALA A 83 -8.78 -21.72 25.92
N LYS A 84 -8.84 -21.94 27.24
CA LYS A 84 -8.37 -23.19 27.88
C LYS A 84 -9.25 -24.39 27.52
N ASN A 85 -10.54 -24.16 27.23
CA ASN A 85 -11.43 -25.22 26.79
C ASN A 85 -11.12 -25.62 25.34
N ASP A 86 -10.46 -26.77 25.17
CA ASP A 86 -9.97 -27.19 23.86
C ASP A 86 -11.09 -27.48 22.85
N LYS A 87 -12.28 -27.93 23.29
CA LYS A 87 -13.44 -28.12 22.41
C LYS A 87 -13.92 -26.78 21.82
N ILE A 88 -14.04 -25.76 22.65
CA ILE A 88 -14.45 -24.40 22.23
C ILE A 88 -13.37 -23.80 21.33
N ARG A 89 -12.10 -23.92 21.72
CA ARG A 89 -10.97 -23.41 20.94
C ARG A 89 -10.94 -24.01 19.54
N ARG A 90 -11.10 -25.34 19.38
CA ARG A 90 -11.12 -26.00 18.07
C ARG A 90 -12.30 -25.54 17.21
N ARG A 91 -13.51 -25.48 17.77
CA ARG A 91 -14.73 -25.06 17.04
C ARG A 91 -14.66 -23.61 16.56
N THR A 92 -14.11 -22.73 17.39
CA THR A 92 -14.06 -21.28 17.14
C THR A 92 -12.78 -20.83 16.42
N LYS A 93 -11.82 -21.74 16.21
CA LYS A 93 -10.51 -21.45 15.61
C LYS A 93 -10.67 -20.79 14.24
N GLY A 94 -10.00 -19.65 14.06
CA GLY A 94 -10.04 -18.82 12.87
C GLY A 94 -11.33 -18.03 12.67
N ARG A 95 -12.48 -18.53 13.18
CA ARG A 95 -13.76 -17.81 13.12
C ARG A 95 -13.79 -16.66 14.12
N ALA A 96 -13.40 -16.88 15.37
CA ALA A 96 -13.39 -15.82 16.38
C ALA A 96 -12.20 -14.85 16.20
N GLU A 97 -11.09 -15.29 15.59
CA GLU A 97 -9.89 -14.47 15.42
C GLU A 97 -9.93 -13.57 14.19
N PHE A 98 -10.52 -14.03 13.08
CA PHE A 98 -10.44 -13.34 11.79
C PHE A 98 -11.80 -12.97 11.20
N CYS A 99 -12.94 -13.21 11.88
CA CYS A 99 -14.27 -12.90 11.32
C CYS A 99 -14.40 -11.44 10.91
N ILE A 100 -14.04 -10.50 11.80
CA ILE A 100 -14.22 -9.07 11.54
C ILE A 100 -13.28 -8.63 10.40
N VAL A 101 -12.02 -9.07 10.40
CA VAL A 101 -11.07 -8.79 9.32
C VAL A 101 -11.56 -9.33 7.98
N ARG A 102 -12.09 -10.56 7.93
CA ARG A 102 -12.71 -11.15 6.73
C ARG A 102 -13.92 -10.34 6.28
N ARG A 103 -14.74 -9.85 7.22
CA ARG A 103 -15.88 -8.98 6.93
C ARG A 103 -15.43 -7.67 6.31
N MET A 104 -14.39 -7.05 6.85
CA MET A 104 -13.80 -5.82 6.28
C MET A 104 -13.32 -6.06 4.84
N HIS A 105 -12.61 -7.16 4.56
CA HIS A 105 -12.26 -7.53 3.18
C HIS A 105 -13.50 -7.70 2.29
N PHE A 106 -14.56 -8.35 2.78
CA PHE A 106 -15.81 -8.52 2.03
C PHE A 106 -16.48 -7.18 1.69
N ILE A 107 -16.54 -6.24 2.65
CA ILE A 107 -17.08 -4.89 2.46
C ILE A 107 -16.24 -4.13 1.43
N PHE A 108 -14.91 -4.16 1.54
CA PHE A 108 -14.02 -3.52 0.59
C PHE A 108 -14.12 -4.11 -0.82
N THR A 109 -14.21 -5.43 -0.97
CA THR A 109 -14.41 -6.06 -2.28
C THR A 109 -15.71 -5.58 -2.93
N ARG A 110 -16.79 -5.45 -2.16
CA ARG A 110 -18.05 -4.86 -2.64
C ARG A 110 -17.90 -3.39 -3.02
N ALA A 111 -17.18 -2.61 -2.21
CA ALA A 111 -16.91 -1.20 -2.47
C ALA A 111 -16.13 -1.02 -3.78
N ILE A 112 -15.06 -1.79 -3.96
CA ILE A 112 -14.19 -1.76 -5.14
C ILE A 112 -14.94 -2.23 -6.40
N ASN A 113 -15.80 -3.25 -6.29
CA ASN A 113 -16.57 -3.70 -7.44
C ASN A 113 -17.63 -2.66 -7.86
N LYS A 114 -18.21 -1.92 -6.91
CA LYS A 114 -19.22 -0.88 -7.20
C LYS A 114 -18.60 0.45 -7.64
N PHE A 115 -17.49 0.85 -7.02
CA PHE A 115 -16.77 2.10 -7.26
C PHE A 115 -15.37 1.81 -7.81
N SER A 116 -15.29 0.97 -8.85
CA SER A 116 -14.02 0.55 -9.43
C SER A 116 -13.18 1.73 -9.89
N GLY A 117 -13.82 2.80 -10.38
CA GLY A 117 -13.18 4.04 -10.83
C GLY A 117 -12.64 4.97 -9.72
N ASP A 118 -13.08 4.82 -8.47
CA ASP A 118 -12.68 5.76 -7.40
C ASP A 118 -11.37 5.32 -6.74
N VAL A 119 -10.27 5.98 -7.11
CA VAL A 119 -8.92 5.77 -6.57
C VAL A 119 -8.88 5.87 -5.04
N ARG A 120 -9.75 6.66 -4.40
CA ARG A 120 -9.76 6.83 -2.95
C ARG A 120 -10.17 5.55 -2.23
N VAL A 121 -11.11 4.78 -2.81
CA VAL A 121 -11.56 3.50 -2.26
C VAL A 121 -10.44 2.47 -2.31
N TRP A 122 -9.67 2.45 -3.41
CA TRP A 122 -8.49 1.61 -3.54
C TRP A 122 -7.41 1.96 -2.53
N LYS A 123 -7.09 3.24 -2.37
CA LYS A 123 -6.12 3.70 -1.36
C LYS A 123 -6.53 3.29 0.05
N ALA A 124 -7.79 3.49 0.44
CA ALA A 124 -8.30 3.06 1.73
C ALA A 124 -8.19 1.54 1.93
N TYR A 125 -8.42 0.75 0.87
CA TYR A 125 -8.24 -0.70 0.94
C TYR A 125 -6.77 -1.12 1.07
N PHE A 126 -5.87 -0.45 0.36
CA PHE A 126 -4.43 -0.68 0.46
C PHE A 126 -3.91 -0.40 1.87
N GLU A 127 -4.29 0.74 2.45
CA GLU A 127 -3.94 1.06 3.85
C GLU A 127 -4.45 0.01 4.84
N PHE A 128 -5.69 -0.45 4.66
CA PHE A 128 -6.24 -1.54 5.46
C PHE A 128 -5.43 -2.83 5.34
N CYS A 129 -5.11 -3.25 4.11
CA CYS A 129 -4.35 -4.47 3.86
C CYS A 129 -2.92 -4.38 4.42
N LYS A 130 -2.27 -3.21 4.36
CA LYS A 130 -0.96 -2.94 4.99
C LYS A 130 -1.05 -3.12 6.51
N LYS A 131 -2.06 -2.54 7.16
CA LYS A 131 -2.26 -2.65 8.63
C LYS A 131 -2.48 -4.09 9.10
N GLN A 132 -3.12 -4.93 8.29
CA GLN A 132 -3.40 -6.33 8.65
C GLN A 132 -2.26 -7.30 8.29
N GLY A 133 -1.23 -6.88 7.56
CA GLY A 133 -0.09 -7.73 7.18
C GLY A 133 -0.42 -8.79 6.10
N GLY A 134 -1.54 -8.65 5.39
CA GLY A 134 -2.03 -9.63 4.42
C GLY A 134 -1.34 -9.54 3.05
N SER A 135 -0.08 -9.98 2.94
CA SER A 135 0.72 -9.79 1.72
C SER A 135 0.08 -10.32 0.43
N LYS A 136 -0.38 -11.58 0.43
CA LYS A 136 -1.02 -12.19 -0.78
C LYS A 136 -2.32 -11.50 -1.20
N THR A 137 -3.07 -10.95 -0.24
CA THR A 137 -4.33 -10.26 -0.54
C THR A 137 -4.05 -8.86 -1.08
N PHE A 138 -3.05 -8.17 -0.52
CA PHE A 138 -2.57 -6.89 -1.01
C PHE A 138 -2.06 -7.00 -2.46
N SER A 139 -1.17 -7.95 -2.76
CA SER A 139 -0.63 -8.12 -4.12
C SER A 139 -1.74 -8.38 -5.14
N ARG A 140 -2.73 -9.24 -4.84
CA ARG A 140 -3.88 -9.47 -5.73
C ARG A 140 -4.73 -8.21 -5.93
N ALA A 141 -4.98 -7.45 -4.88
CA ALA A 141 -5.71 -6.20 -4.96
C ALA A 141 -4.97 -5.20 -5.86
N LEU A 142 -3.65 -5.12 -5.71
CA LEU A 142 -2.79 -4.22 -6.44
C LEU A 142 -2.71 -4.58 -7.94
N THR A 143 -2.58 -5.88 -8.28
CA THR A 143 -2.67 -6.33 -9.69
C THR A 143 -4.01 -5.92 -10.31
N LYS A 144 -5.12 -6.12 -9.59
CA LYS A 144 -6.46 -5.72 -10.08
C LYS A 144 -6.57 -4.20 -10.24
N ALA A 145 -5.99 -3.43 -9.32
CA ALA A 145 -6.00 -1.98 -9.39
C ALA A 145 -5.21 -1.46 -10.59
N LEU A 146 -4.03 -2.02 -10.87
CA LEU A 146 -3.19 -1.64 -12.02
C LEU A 146 -3.88 -1.93 -13.36
N GLN A 147 -4.62 -3.04 -13.44
CA GLN A 147 -5.41 -3.37 -14.63
C GLN A 147 -6.54 -2.37 -14.89
N LEU A 148 -7.17 -1.86 -13.82
CA LEU A 148 -8.29 -0.92 -13.92
C LEU A 148 -7.85 0.54 -14.01
N HIS A 149 -6.66 0.88 -13.50
CA HIS A 149 -6.12 2.24 -13.41
C HIS A 149 -4.71 2.37 -13.98
N PRO A 150 -4.44 1.93 -15.22
CA PRO A 150 -3.09 1.96 -15.78
C PRO A 150 -2.56 3.39 -15.97
N THR A 151 -3.44 4.37 -16.15
CA THR A 151 -3.09 5.80 -16.36
C THR A 151 -2.90 6.59 -15.07
N LYS A 152 -3.02 5.96 -13.89
CA LYS A 152 -2.87 6.63 -12.60
C LYS A 152 -1.47 6.34 -12.03
N PRO A 153 -0.52 7.30 -12.07
CA PRO A 153 0.86 7.06 -11.66
C PRO A 153 1.00 6.59 -10.21
N GLY A 154 0.14 7.09 -9.33
CA GLY A 154 0.13 6.72 -7.91
C GLY A 154 -0.09 5.22 -7.66
N MET A 155 -0.78 4.49 -8.56
CA MET A 155 -0.94 3.05 -8.43
C MET A 155 0.36 2.29 -8.69
N TRP A 156 1.16 2.75 -9.66
CA TRP A 156 2.46 2.19 -9.98
C TRP A 156 3.49 2.43 -8.87
N ILE A 157 3.49 3.64 -8.30
CA ILE A 157 4.37 4.00 -7.17
C ILE A 157 4.04 3.11 -5.96
N GLU A 158 2.75 2.98 -5.64
CA GLU A 158 2.28 2.14 -4.54
C GLU A 158 2.67 0.66 -4.74
N ALA A 159 2.58 0.17 -5.98
CA ALA A 159 2.97 -1.18 -6.36
C ALA A 159 4.46 -1.44 -6.16
N ALA A 160 5.29 -0.55 -6.69
CA ALA A 160 6.74 -0.67 -6.56
C ALA A 160 7.20 -0.56 -5.10
N SER A 161 6.60 0.36 -4.35
CA SER A 161 6.85 0.53 -2.91
C SER A 161 6.53 -0.74 -2.13
N TRP A 162 5.43 -1.42 -2.46
CA TRP A 162 5.06 -2.68 -1.82
C TRP A 162 6.05 -3.82 -2.09
N GLU A 163 6.48 -4.00 -3.35
CA GLU A 163 7.45 -5.04 -3.70
C GLU A 163 8.83 -4.78 -3.07
N LEU A 164 9.24 -3.51 -2.99
CA LEU A 164 10.50 -3.12 -2.37
C LEU A 164 10.49 -3.30 -0.85
N ASN A 165 9.46 -2.79 -0.16
CA ASN A 165 9.41 -2.76 1.30
C ASN A 165 8.96 -4.11 1.88
N GLY A 166 8.01 -4.78 1.24
CA GLY A 166 7.44 -6.04 1.72
C GLY A 166 8.27 -7.26 1.34
N HIS A 167 8.71 -7.33 0.07
CA HIS A 167 9.32 -8.53 -0.50
C HIS A 167 10.83 -8.41 -0.76
N LYS A 168 11.40 -7.21 -0.54
CA LYS A 168 12.80 -6.88 -0.89
C LYS A 168 13.14 -7.23 -2.34
N ASN A 169 12.14 -7.23 -3.22
CA ASN A 169 12.29 -7.61 -4.62
C ASN A 169 12.59 -6.37 -5.48
N GLU A 170 13.86 -6.02 -5.54
CA GLU A 170 14.36 -4.85 -6.28
C GLU A 170 14.07 -4.98 -7.79
N GLY A 171 14.15 -6.20 -8.35
CA GLY A 171 13.86 -6.46 -9.75
C GLY A 171 12.39 -6.23 -10.11
N ALA A 172 11.46 -6.74 -9.30
CA ALA A 172 10.03 -6.53 -9.52
C ALA A 172 9.62 -5.06 -9.34
N ALA A 173 10.15 -4.38 -8.31
CA ALA A 173 9.91 -2.96 -8.10
C ALA A 173 10.38 -2.12 -9.29
N ARG A 174 11.60 -2.38 -9.80
CA ARG A 174 12.12 -1.72 -11.01
C ARG A 174 11.24 -1.98 -12.23
N ALA A 175 10.83 -3.22 -12.46
CA ALA A 175 9.97 -3.58 -13.60
C ALA A 175 8.61 -2.87 -13.54
N LEU A 176 7.99 -2.75 -12.37
CA LEU A 176 6.73 -2.03 -12.17
C LEU A 176 6.87 -0.53 -12.47
N LEU A 177 7.94 0.13 -12.00
CA LEU A 177 8.20 1.55 -12.29
C LEU A 177 8.42 1.77 -13.78
N GLN A 178 9.23 0.93 -14.42
CA GLN A 178 9.48 1.00 -15.86
C GLN A 178 8.21 0.76 -16.68
N GLN A 179 7.37 -0.20 -16.29
CA GLN A 179 6.08 -0.44 -16.95
C GLN A 179 5.13 0.76 -16.78
N GLY A 180 5.09 1.35 -15.57
CA GLY A 180 4.35 2.56 -15.31
C GLY A 180 4.80 3.72 -16.20
N LEU A 181 6.11 3.92 -16.37
CA LEU A 181 6.67 4.99 -17.21
C LEU A 181 6.38 4.79 -18.71
N ARG A 182 6.20 3.56 -19.19
CA ARG A 182 5.77 3.33 -20.57
C ARG A 182 4.38 3.87 -20.84
N ILE A 183 3.52 3.90 -19.83
CA ILE A 183 2.12 4.34 -19.91
C ILE A 183 1.97 5.80 -19.50
N CYS A 184 2.54 6.19 -18.36
CA CYS A 184 2.43 7.52 -17.75
C CYS A 184 3.73 8.31 -17.94
N LYS A 185 4.11 8.59 -19.19
CA LYS A 185 5.38 9.26 -19.55
C LYS A 185 5.46 10.69 -19.02
N ASP A 186 4.31 11.37 -18.93
CA ASP A 186 4.24 12.79 -18.59
C ASP A 186 4.12 13.05 -17.08
N SER A 187 4.24 11.99 -16.26
CA SER A 187 4.03 12.09 -14.81
C SER A 187 5.33 12.42 -14.08
N PRO A 188 5.54 13.67 -13.59
CA PRO A 188 6.75 14.04 -12.87
C PRO A 188 6.93 13.24 -11.58
N ALA A 189 5.83 12.92 -10.89
CA ALA A 189 5.85 12.11 -9.68
C ALA A 189 6.41 10.69 -9.91
N LEU A 190 6.18 10.09 -11.09
CA LEU A 190 6.63 8.74 -11.38
C LEU A 190 8.12 8.73 -11.76
N TRP A 191 8.56 9.74 -12.50
CA TRP A 191 9.97 9.96 -12.78
C TRP A 191 10.78 10.24 -11.52
N TYR A 192 10.27 11.09 -10.63
CA TYR A 192 10.89 11.37 -9.33
C TYR A 192 11.05 10.09 -8.49
N GLU A 193 9.98 9.30 -8.35
CA GLU A 193 10.04 8.04 -7.58
C GLU A 193 10.97 7.01 -8.24
N TYR A 194 11.01 6.93 -9.58
CA TYR A 194 11.93 6.01 -10.26
C TYR A 194 13.40 6.44 -10.11
N PHE A 195 13.68 7.73 -10.24
CA PHE A 195 15.01 8.28 -10.01
C PHE A 195 15.48 8.04 -8.57
N LYS A 196 14.62 8.36 -7.60
CA LYS A 196 14.87 8.08 -6.16
C LYS A 196 15.11 6.59 -5.90
N PHE A 197 14.34 5.71 -6.54
CA PHE A 197 14.53 4.27 -6.44
C PHE A 197 15.93 3.85 -6.93
N GLU A 198 16.39 4.31 -8.09
CA GLU A 198 17.72 3.94 -8.60
C GLU A 198 18.86 4.50 -7.74
N LEU A 199 18.70 5.70 -7.16
CA LEU A 199 19.65 6.24 -6.17
C LEU A 199 19.71 5.35 -4.92
N LEU A 200 18.55 4.92 -4.41
CA LEU A 200 18.49 4.04 -3.24
C LEU A 200 19.17 2.70 -3.51
N MET A 201 19.02 2.15 -4.73
CA MET A 201 19.71 0.93 -5.16
C MET A 201 21.23 1.15 -5.24
N ALA A 202 21.67 2.26 -5.82
CA ALA A 202 23.08 2.62 -5.90
C ALA A 202 23.71 2.80 -4.50
N ARG A 203 23.02 3.48 -3.57
CA ARG A 203 23.50 3.67 -2.19
C ARG A 203 23.60 2.35 -1.43
N ARG A 204 22.58 1.48 -1.53
CA ARG A 204 22.66 0.12 -0.96
C ARG A 204 23.86 -0.65 -1.48
N MET A 205 24.21 -0.48 -2.75
CA MET A 205 25.37 -1.11 -3.36
C MET A 205 26.69 -0.57 -2.81
N GLN A 206 26.82 0.75 -2.64
CA GLN A 206 27.98 1.40 -2.00
C GLN A 206 28.18 0.87 -0.58
N LEU A 207 27.13 0.90 0.25
CA LEU A 207 27.18 0.44 1.64
C LEU A 207 27.53 -1.05 1.74
N ARG A 208 26.98 -1.90 0.87
CA ARG A 208 27.36 -3.33 0.83
C ARG A 208 28.84 -3.52 0.49
N LYS A 209 29.39 -2.71 -0.41
CA LYS A 209 30.81 -2.76 -0.75
C LYS A 209 31.68 -2.36 0.44
N GLU A 210 31.31 -1.30 1.16
CA GLU A 210 32.00 -0.87 2.38
C GLU A 210 32.01 -1.98 3.45
N VAL A 211 30.86 -2.63 3.70
CA VAL A 211 30.76 -3.75 4.67
C VAL A 211 31.61 -4.96 4.25
N VAL A 212 31.62 -5.32 2.96
CA VAL A 212 32.48 -6.42 2.46
C VAL A 212 33.96 -6.07 2.61
N GLN A 213 34.34 -4.81 2.39
CA GLN A 213 35.72 -4.35 2.57
C GLN A 213 36.18 -4.37 4.05
N LEU A 214 35.25 -4.22 4.99
CA LEU A 214 35.50 -4.35 6.43
C LEU A 214 35.61 -5.81 6.90
N GLY A 215 35.46 -6.79 6.01
CA GLY A 215 35.63 -8.22 6.32
C GLY A 215 34.41 -8.90 6.95
N GLU A 216 33.27 -8.19 7.07
CA GLU A 216 32.05 -8.68 7.73
C GLU A 216 30.99 -9.23 6.74
N GLY A 217 31.29 -9.32 5.45
CA GLY A 217 30.30 -9.67 4.41
C GLY A 217 30.72 -10.80 3.46
N GLU A 218 29.75 -11.58 2.98
CA GLU A 218 29.99 -12.64 2.00
C GLU A 218 30.38 -12.08 0.61
N PRO A 219 31.45 -12.60 -0.03
CA PRO A 219 31.93 -12.15 -1.34
C PRO A 219 31.10 -12.75 -2.49
N GLY A 220 29.82 -12.36 -2.59
CA GLY A 220 28.86 -12.97 -3.53
C GLY A 220 28.53 -12.17 -4.79
N LEU A 221 28.73 -10.84 -4.84
CA LEU A 221 28.28 -10.00 -5.96
C LEU A 221 29.41 -9.21 -6.62
N LYS A 222 29.51 -9.31 -7.95
CA LYS A 222 30.34 -8.42 -8.77
C LYS A 222 29.72 -7.02 -8.78
N TYR A 223 30.34 -6.08 -8.07
CA TYR A 223 29.88 -4.69 -8.00
C TYR A 223 30.44 -3.88 -9.17
N SER A 224 29.56 -3.37 -10.05
CA SER A 224 29.97 -2.39 -11.06
C SER A 224 30.12 -1.02 -10.40
N ALA A 225 31.34 -0.49 -10.37
CA ALA A 225 31.64 0.82 -9.80
C ALA A 225 30.80 1.95 -10.43
N LYS A 226 30.50 1.84 -11.74
CA LYS A 226 29.65 2.80 -12.47
C LYS A 226 28.19 2.76 -12.02
N VAL A 227 27.68 1.58 -11.65
CA VAL A 227 26.30 1.45 -11.15
C VAL A 227 26.21 2.00 -9.72
N ALA A 228 27.24 1.73 -8.91
CA ALA A 228 27.36 2.27 -7.56
C ALA A 228 27.50 3.81 -7.54
N SER A 229 28.08 4.42 -8.57
CA SER A 229 28.16 5.89 -8.70
C SER A 229 26.87 6.53 -9.25
N GLY A 230 25.80 5.75 -9.46
CA GLY A 230 24.51 6.28 -9.91
C GLY A 230 24.38 6.46 -11.42
N ALA A 231 25.18 5.79 -12.26
CA ALA A 231 25.06 5.90 -13.72
C ALA A 231 23.65 5.58 -14.25
N VAL A 232 22.93 4.65 -13.61
CA VAL A 232 21.54 4.36 -13.97
C VAL A 232 20.63 5.55 -13.65
N ALA A 233 20.83 6.20 -12.50
CA ALA A 233 20.09 7.41 -12.13
C ALA A 233 20.35 8.56 -13.11
N ARG A 234 21.58 8.72 -13.62
CA ARG A 234 21.91 9.69 -14.71
C ARG A 234 21.10 9.43 -15.98
N VAL A 235 21.01 8.17 -16.41
CA VAL A 235 20.20 7.80 -17.58
C VAL A 235 18.72 8.12 -17.34
N VAL A 236 18.21 7.84 -16.14
CA VAL A 236 16.82 8.15 -15.77
C VAL A 236 16.58 9.67 -15.77
N MET A 237 17.51 10.44 -15.21
CA MET A 237 17.47 11.91 -15.22
C MET A 237 17.37 12.47 -16.64
N ASN A 238 18.26 12.05 -17.54
CA ASN A 238 18.25 12.53 -18.92
C ASN A 238 16.93 12.21 -19.63
N LYS A 239 16.43 10.98 -19.47
CA LYS A 239 15.14 10.59 -20.04
C LYS A 239 13.95 11.32 -19.41
N ALA A 240 14.02 11.64 -18.11
CA ALA A 240 12.99 12.43 -17.44
C ALA A 240 12.95 13.87 -18.00
N LEU A 241 14.11 14.48 -18.23
CA LEU A 241 14.21 15.82 -18.83
C LEU A 241 13.74 15.84 -20.30
N GLU A 242 13.98 14.76 -21.05
CA GLU A 242 13.45 14.60 -22.41
C GLU A 242 11.91 14.46 -22.41
N ALA A 243 11.36 13.69 -21.46
CA ALA A 243 9.92 13.40 -21.41
C ALA A 243 9.08 14.54 -20.81
N LEU A 244 9.57 15.20 -19.76
CA LEU A 244 8.82 16.24 -19.03
C LEU A 244 9.17 17.65 -19.50
N GLY A 245 10.21 17.80 -20.33
CA GLY A 245 10.81 19.09 -20.63
C GLY A 245 11.71 19.60 -19.51
N GLN A 246 12.50 20.63 -19.84
CA GLN A 246 13.44 21.26 -18.91
C GLN A 246 12.74 22.29 -18.02
N GLU A 247 11.75 21.87 -17.23
CA GLU A 247 11.07 22.77 -16.30
C GLU A 247 11.80 22.88 -14.95
N LYS A 248 11.69 24.06 -14.31
CA LYS A 248 12.34 24.32 -13.01
C LYS A 248 11.92 23.31 -11.94
N ASP A 249 10.65 22.89 -11.97
CA ASP A 249 10.08 21.97 -10.98
C ASP A 249 10.66 20.56 -11.11
N VAL A 250 11.03 20.14 -12.33
CA VAL A 250 11.70 18.84 -12.55
C VAL A 250 13.09 18.85 -11.92
N PHE A 251 13.87 19.91 -12.15
CA PHE A 251 15.18 20.07 -11.51
C PHE A 251 15.10 20.13 -9.99
N ALA A 252 14.12 20.87 -9.44
CA ALA A 252 13.91 20.94 -8.00
C ALA A 252 13.59 19.57 -7.39
N ASN A 253 12.76 18.77 -8.07
CA ASN A 253 12.44 17.40 -7.64
C ASN A 253 13.68 16.48 -7.70
N LEU A 254 14.49 16.56 -8.76
CA LEU A 254 15.72 15.77 -8.89
C LEU A 254 16.73 16.12 -7.79
N LEU A 255 16.97 17.41 -7.54
CA LEU A 255 17.85 17.87 -6.46
C LEU A 255 17.33 17.44 -5.08
N LYS A 256 16.01 17.53 -4.86
CA LYS A 256 15.39 17.03 -3.64
C LYS A 256 15.64 15.54 -3.45
N ALA A 257 15.52 14.72 -4.51
CA ALA A 257 15.79 13.29 -4.42
C ALA A 257 17.24 12.99 -4.05
N VAL A 258 18.21 13.77 -4.57
CA VAL A 258 19.64 13.60 -4.25
C VAL A 258 19.93 14.04 -2.82
N GLY A 259 19.39 15.19 -2.39
CA GLY A 259 19.61 15.75 -1.05
C GLY A 259 18.96 14.97 0.11
N GLU A 260 18.15 13.95 -0.18
CA GLU A 260 17.67 13.00 0.84
C GLU A 260 18.73 11.98 1.26
N PHE A 261 19.84 11.87 0.52
CA PHE A 261 20.95 10.97 0.82
C PHE A 261 22.12 11.71 1.49
N ASP A 262 23.11 10.97 1.98
CA ASP A 262 24.30 11.52 2.63
C ASP A 262 25.03 12.51 1.69
N LYS A 263 25.54 13.62 2.26
CA LYS A 263 26.06 14.79 1.51
C LYS A 263 27.14 14.46 0.47
N ASP A 264 27.83 13.33 0.60
CA ASP A 264 28.93 12.95 -0.30
C ASP A 264 28.59 11.72 -1.17
N ALA A 265 27.42 11.10 -0.99
CA ALA A 265 27.10 9.84 -1.66
C ALA A 265 26.94 9.99 -3.19
N PHE A 266 26.51 11.16 -3.65
CA PHE A 266 26.20 11.45 -5.05
C PHE A 266 26.60 12.87 -5.49
N ALA A 267 27.70 13.41 -4.95
CA ALA A 267 28.16 14.79 -5.24
C ALA A 267 28.30 15.09 -6.75
N ASP A 268 28.92 14.18 -7.52
CA ASP A 268 29.05 14.30 -8.97
C ASP A 268 27.71 14.51 -9.68
N LEU A 269 26.66 13.81 -9.21
CA LEU A 269 25.33 13.86 -9.81
C LEU A 269 24.63 15.17 -9.44
N GLU A 270 24.82 15.65 -8.22
CA GLU A 270 24.29 16.94 -7.78
C GLU A 270 24.89 18.09 -8.60
N GLU A 271 26.22 18.10 -8.77
CA GLU A 271 26.91 19.09 -9.61
C GLU A 271 26.42 19.06 -11.06
N GLU A 272 26.20 17.86 -11.62
CA GLU A 272 25.66 17.68 -12.97
C GLU A 272 24.24 18.28 -13.10
N ILE A 273 23.36 18.02 -12.13
CA ILE A 273 21.99 18.58 -12.11
C ILE A 273 22.04 20.11 -12.01
N VAL A 274 22.89 20.66 -11.14
CA VAL A 274 23.05 22.11 -10.99
C VAL A 274 23.60 22.74 -12.26
N ALA A 275 24.61 22.14 -12.90
CA ALA A 275 25.17 22.60 -14.16
C ALA A 275 24.12 22.62 -15.27
N LEU A 276 23.31 21.57 -15.39
CA LEU A 276 22.21 21.50 -16.35
C LEU A 276 21.17 22.61 -16.08
N PHE A 277 20.80 22.84 -14.82
CA PHE A 277 19.88 23.90 -14.45
C PHE A 277 20.41 25.32 -14.78
N VAL A 278 21.69 25.58 -14.52
CA VAL A 278 22.34 26.86 -14.86
C VAL A 278 22.38 27.06 -16.38
N SER A 279 22.69 26.00 -17.15
CA SER A 279 22.70 26.06 -18.60
C SER A 279 21.30 26.34 -19.17
N PHE A 280 20.26 25.74 -18.59
CA PHE A 280 18.87 25.98 -18.94
C PHE A 280 18.47 27.43 -18.67
N LYS A 281 18.82 27.98 -17.49
CA LYS A 281 18.55 29.38 -17.15
C LYS A 281 19.19 30.35 -18.13
N LYS A 282 20.44 30.10 -18.54
CA LYS A 282 21.17 30.91 -19.53
C LYS A 282 20.50 30.89 -20.92
N ARG A 283 20.02 29.74 -21.38
CA ARG A 283 19.30 29.63 -22.67
C ARG A 283 17.97 30.38 -22.66
N ARG A 284 17.24 30.34 -21.54
CA ARG A 284 15.95 31.03 -21.40
C ARG A 284 16.08 32.55 -21.21
N SER A 285 17.22 33.06 -20.73
CA SER A 285 17.47 34.50 -20.68
C SER A 285 17.94 35.09 -22.02
N ALA A 286 18.33 34.24 -22.97
CA ALA A 286 18.83 34.64 -24.29
C ALA A 286 17.77 34.52 -25.41
N ALA A 287 16.57 34.00 -25.08
CA ALA A 287 15.42 33.86 -25.95
C ALA A 287 14.28 34.76 -25.44
#